data_AF-A0A2M7R3S7-F1
#
_entry.id   AF-A0A2M7R3S7-F1
#
_cell.length_a   1.000
_cell.length_b   1.000
_cell.length_c   1.000
_cell.angle_alpha   90.00
_cell.angle_beta   90.00
_cell.angle_gamma   90.00
#
_symmetry.space_group_name_H-M   'P 1'
#
loop_
_entity.id
_entity.type
_entity.pdbx_description
1 polymer ?
#
loop_
_entity_poly.entity_id
_entity_poly.type
_entity_poly.pdbx_seq_one_letter_code
_entity_poly.pdbx_strand_id
1 'polypeptide(L)'
;MPLEDNMPIPKKIQIAAILESETLTSDIAEALKTSPLTCGDTESPISLDSEVIIKKVDDDDIKKETIQTEYPIPFTKDTQIMEGNGQVFLMHERCKKIDNNFPLISYMVPIREEQKILKPTSLTVKVSDEKVFEIEGIGNVLSRI
;
A
#
# COMPACT_ATOMS: atom_id res chain seq x y z
N MET A 1 -6.77 31.70 8.84
CA MET A 1 -5.41 31.24 8.51
C MET A 1 -5.49 30.54 7.17
N PRO A 2 -4.77 30.97 6.14
CA PRO A 2 -4.75 30.25 4.88
C PRO A 2 -3.99 28.92 5.08
N LEU A 3 -4.60 27.82 4.65
CA LEU A 3 -3.98 26.51 4.53
C LEU A 3 -3.13 26.52 3.25
N GLU A 4 -1.93 27.09 3.31
CA GLU A 4 -1.00 27.09 2.16
C GLU A 4 0.29 26.31 2.52
N ASP A 5 0.62 25.35 1.64
CA ASP A 5 1.97 24.85 1.30
C ASP A 5 2.83 24.06 2.32
N ASN A 6 2.23 23.16 3.10
CA ASN A 6 2.99 22.24 3.97
C ASN A 6 2.80 20.74 3.68
N MET A 7 2.10 20.36 2.61
CA MET A 7 1.90 18.94 2.31
C MET A 7 3.07 18.39 1.47
N PRO A 8 3.76 17.33 1.93
CA PRO A 8 4.87 16.78 1.19
C PRO A 8 4.37 16.07 -0.08
N ILE A 9 5.12 16.22 -1.18
CA ILE A 9 4.70 15.74 -2.51
C ILE A 9 5.37 14.39 -2.78
N PRO A 10 4.60 13.33 -3.08
CA PRO A 10 5.18 12.09 -3.59
C PRO A 10 5.59 12.27 -5.06
N LYS A 11 6.83 11.88 -5.40
CA LYS A 11 7.30 11.94 -6.81
C LYS A 11 6.97 10.70 -7.61
N LYS A 12 7.15 9.52 -7.02
CA LYS A 12 6.88 8.21 -7.63
C LYS A 12 6.51 7.24 -6.52
N ILE A 13 5.37 6.57 -6.67
CA ILE A 13 4.89 5.55 -5.73
C ILE A 13 4.56 4.31 -6.54
N GLN A 14 5.02 3.16 -6.05
CA GLN A 14 4.59 1.87 -6.58
C GLN A 14 3.28 1.45 -5.91
N ILE A 15 2.31 1.02 -6.73
CA ILE A 15 1.04 0.49 -6.26
C ILE A 15 1.00 -0.99 -6.63
N ALA A 16 0.67 -1.84 -5.66
CA ALA A 16 0.39 -3.25 -5.88
C ALA A 16 -1.08 -3.53 -5.55
N ALA A 17 -1.75 -4.27 -6.42
CA ALA A 17 -3.10 -4.78 -6.19
C ALA A 17 -3.08 -6.30 -6.35
N ILE A 18 -3.55 -7.01 -5.34
CA ILE A 18 -3.71 -8.46 -5.35
C ILE A 18 -5.19 -8.75 -5.59
N LEU A 19 -5.49 -9.53 -6.61
CA LEU A 19 -6.86 -9.88 -7.01
C LEU A 19 -7.11 -11.35 -6.70
N GLU A 20 -8.28 -11.69 -6.18
CA GLU A 20 -8.70 -13.08 -5.94
C GLU A 20 -8.92 -13.87 -7.24
N SER A 21 -9.11 -13.17 -8.36
CA SER A 21 -9.37 -13.77 -9.66
C SER A 21 -8.64 -13.02 -10.77
N GLU A 22 -8.13 -13.78 -11.75
CA GLU A 22 -7.46 -13.23 -12.93
C GLU A 22 -8.43 -12.71 -14.00
N THR A 23 -9.74 -12.93 -13.85
CA THR A 23 -10.76 -12.68 -14.88
C THR A 23 -10.81 -11.24 -15.39
N LEU A 24 -10.50 -10.26 -14.54
CA LEU A 24 -10.56 -8.83 -14.88
C LEU A 24 -9.18 -8.19 -14.96
N THR A 25 -8.10 -8.94 -14.80
CA THR A 25 -6.75 -8.36 -14.68
C THR A 25 -6.34 -7.62 -15.95
N SER A 26 -6.66 -8.17 -17.14
CA SER A 26 -6.39 -7.51 -18.42
C SER A 26 -7.16 -6.20 -18.56
N ASP A 27 -8.45 -6.23 -18.24
CA ASP A 27 -9.36 -5.10 -18.44
C ASP A 27 -9.00 -3.96 -17.48
N ILE A 28 -8.64 -4.29 -16.23
CA ILE A 28 -8.12 -3.33 -15.26
C ILE A 28 -6.80 -2.72 -15.75
N ALA A 29 -5.87 -3.54 -16.25
CA ALA A 29 -4.59 -3.05 -16.76
C ALA A 29 -4.77 -2.14 -17.98
N GLU A 30 -5.71 -2.43 -18.87
CA GLU A 30 -6.05 -1.59 -20.03
C GLU A 30 -6.75 -0.29 -19.60
N ALA A 31 -7.71 -0.37 -18.67
CA ALA A 31 -8.40 0.81 -18.15
C ALA A 31 -7.43 1.79 -17.50
N LEU A 32 -6.44 1.31 -16.75
CA LEU A 32 -5.39 2.15 -16.14
C LEU A 32 -4.55 2.92 -17.17
N LYS A 33 -4.40 2.39 -18.39
CA LYS A 33 -3.62 3.04 -19.46
C LYS A 33 -4.44 4.03 -20.29
N THR A 34 -5.74 3.81 -20.37
CA THR A 34 -6.62 4.51 -21.32
C THR A 34 -7.54 5.53 -20.64
N SER A 35 -7.71 5.46 -19.32
CA SER A 35 -8.59 6.34 -18.57
C SER A 35 -7.82 7.47 -17.88
N PRO A 36 -8.42 8.67 -17.72
CA PRO A 36 -7.89 9.67 -16.79
C PRO A 36 -7.85 9.11 -15.37
N LEU A 37 -6.73 9.31 -14.67
CA LEU A 37 -6.52 8.81 -13.32
C LEU A 37 -6.41 9.95 -12.32
N THR A 38 -7.04 9.78 -11.15
CA THR A 38 -6.95 10.71 -10.02
C THR A 38 -6.74 9.94 -8.72
N CYS A 39 -6.19 10.60 -7.70
CA CYS A 39 -5.97 10.01 -6.38
C CYS A 39 -6.75 10.78 -5.31
N GLY A 40 -7.89 10.24 -4.87
CA GLY A 40 -8.76 10.89 -3.90
C GLY A 40 -9.80 11.79 -4.55
N ASP A 41 -9.49 13.06 -4.76
CA ASP A 41 -10.38 14.02 -5.43
C ASP A 41 -10.05 14.17 -6.92
N THR A 42 -10.92 14.87 -7.65
CA THR A 42 -10.75 15.16 -9.09
C THR A 42 -9.64 16.17 -9.37
N GLU A 43 -9.12 16.84 -8.34
CA GLU A 43 -8.09 17.89 -8.44
C GLU A 43 -6.68 17.34 -8.24
N SER A 44 -6.56 16.03 -7.96
CA SER A 44 -5.32 15.31 -7.74
C SER A 44 -5.02 14.34 -8.90
N PRO A 45 -4.71 14.83 -10.11
CA PRO A 45 -4.43 13.99 -11.27
C PRO A 45 -3.12 13.21 -11.08
N ILE A 46 -3.10 11.98 -11.59
CA ILE A 46 -1.92 11.14 -11.62
C ILE A 46 -1.69 10.57 -13.03
N SER A 47 -0.48 10.13 -13.28
CA SER A 47 -0.10 9.42 -14.51
C SER A 47 0.71 8.18 -14.17
N LEU A 48 0.61 7.15 -15.00
CA LEU A 48 1.50 6.01 -14.92
C LEU A 48 2.91 6.42 -15.36
N ASP A 49 3.91 6.11 -14.56
CA ASP A 49 5.34 6.31 -14.90
C ASP A 49 5.90 5.13 -15.71
N SER A 50 5.27 3.95 -15.60
CA SER A 50 5.66 2.73 -16.30
C SER A 50 4.44 1.88 -16.67
N GLU A 51 4.65 0.88 -17.51
CA GLU A 51 3.64 -0.13 -17.85
C GLU A 51 3.14 -0.87 -16.60
N VAL A 52 1.88 -1.31 -16.65
CA VAL A 52 1.29 -2.19 -15.63
C VAL A 52 1.95 -3.57 -15.74
N ILE A 53 2.52 -4.05 -14.62
CA ILE A 53 3.20 -5.35 -14.54
C ILE A 53 2.27 -6.34 -13.85
N ILE A 54 1.93 -7.43 -14.53
CA ILE A 54 1.16 -8.54 -13.96
C ILE A 54 2.15 -9.58 -13.46
N LYS A 55 2.02 -9.96 -12.19
CA LYS A 55 2.87 -10.94 -11.50
C LYS A 55 2.02 -12.00 -10.84
N LYS A 56 2.58 -13.20 -10.74
CA LYS A 56 2.00 -14.24 -9.88
C LYS A 56 2.18 -13.86 -8.42
N VAL A 57 1.18 -14.20 -7.63
CA VAL A 57 1.22 -14.07 -6.18
C VAL A 57 1.25 -15.48 -5.62
N ASP A 58 2.26 -15.75 -4.81
CA ASP A 58 2.31 -16.94 -3.98
C ASP A 58 1.61 -16.62 -2.66
N ASP A 59 0.58 -17.40 -2.36
CA ASP A 59 -0.23 -17.30 -1.16
C ASP A 59 -0.22 -18.59 -0.33
N ASP A 60 0.66 -19.54 -0.68
CA ASP A 60 0.98 -20.66 0.20
C ASP A 60 1.28 -20.08 1.58
N ASP A 61 0.82 -20.73 2.67
CA ASP A 61 1.00 -20.30 4.07
C ASP A 61 2.50 -20.27 4.44
N ILE A 62 3.23 -19.33 3.85
CA ILE A 62 4.63 -19.10 4.02
C ILE A 62 4.74 -18.48 5.41
N LYS A 63 4.95 -19.34 6.40
CA LYS A 63 5.33 -18.96 7.76
C LYS A 63 6.76 -18.41 7.75
N LYS A 64 6.95 -17.25 7.14
CA LYS A 64 8.15 -16.43 7.31
C LYS A 64 8.08 -15.85 8.71
N GLU A 65 9.05 -16.14 9.57
CA GLU A 65 9.13 -15.51 10.90
C GLU A 65 9.32 -13.99 10.77
N THR A 66 10.08 -13.58 9.76
CA THR A 66 10.40 -12.18 9.49
C THR A 66 10.28 -11.92 7.99
N ILE A 67 9.72 -10.78 7.61
CA ILE A 67 9.69 -10.31 6.22
C ILE A 67 10.26 -8.90 6.12
N GLN A 68 10.80 -8.58 4.95
CA GLN A 68 11.03 -7.20 4.52
C GLN A 68 9.93 -6.80 3.53
N THR A 69 9.39 -5.60 3.71
CA THR A 69 8.31 -5.06 2.87
C THR A 69 8.48 -3.57 2.60
N GLU A 70 8.12 -3.16 1.38
CA GLU A 70 8.00 -1.76 0.96
C GLU A 70 6.53 -1.31 0.89
N TYR A 71 5.62 -2.14 1.40
CA TYR A 71 4.19 -1.89 1.37
C TYR A 71 3.65 -1.52 2.76
N PRO A 72 2.52 -0.80 2.83
CA PRO A 72 1.83 -0.53 4.08
C PRO A 72 1.53 -1.82 4.85
N ILE A 73 1.75 -1.79 6.16
CA ILE A 73 1.40 -2.89 7.07
C ILE A 73 0.38 -2.42 8.11
N PRO A 74 -0.51 -3.29 8.57
CA PRO A 74 -1.33 -3.01 9.75
C PRO A 74 -0.44 -2.69 10.96
N PHE A 75 -0.74 -1.60 11.68
CA PHE A 75 0.05 -1.12 12.80
C PHE A 75 -0.78 -1.12 14.09
N THR A 76 -0.51 -2.09 14.94
CA THR A 76 -1.14 -2.22 16.26
C THR A 76 -0.10 -2.43 17.34
N LYS A 77 -0.56 -2.50 18.59
CA LYS A 77 0.29 -2.78 19.75
C LYS A 77 1.08 -4.09 19.64
N ASP A 78 0.59 -5.05 18.85
CA ASP A 78 1.19 -6.38 18.70
C ASP A 78 2.16 -6.44 17.50
N THR A 79 2.17 -5.40 16.66
CA THR A 79 3.05 -5.31 15.48
C THR A 79 4.51 -5.11 15.91
N GLN A 80 5.40 -6.01 15.50
CA GLN A 80 6.83 -5.97 15.83
C GLN A 80 7.66 -5.53 14.63
N ILE A 81 8.01 -4.24 14.59
CA ILE A 81 8.93 -3.67 13.61
C ILE A 81 10.36 -3.83 14.14
N MET A 82 11.15 -4.63 13.44
CA MET A 82 12.55 -4.94 13.79
C MET A 82 13.49 -3.86 13.26
N GLU A 83 13.29 -3.42 12.02
CA GLU A 83 14.10 -2.40 11.35
C GLU A 83 13.26 -1.57 10.38
N GLY A 84 13.80 -0.40 9.99
CA GLY A 84 13.17 0.52 9.05
C GLY A 84 12.37 1.64 9.73
N ASN A 85 11.77 2.49 8.89
CA ASN A 85 10.97 3.63 9.35
C ASN A 85 9.79 3.88 8.40
N GLY A 86 8.76 4.53 8.92
CA GLY A 86 7.56 4.86 8.18
C GLY A 86 6.74 5.93 8.89
N GLN A 87 5.60 6.26 8.31
CA GLN A 87 4.60 7.14 8.89
C GLN A 87 3.31 6.37 9.16
N VAL A 88 2.65 6.67 10.27
CA VAL A 88 1.38 6.04 10.63
C VAL A 88 0.23 6.82 10.01
N PHE A 89 -0.63 6.12 9.28
CA PHE A 89 -1.85 6.67 8.70
C PHE A 89 -3.07 5.88 9.17
N LEU A 90 -4.20 6.57 9.30
CA LEU A 90 -5.50 5.94 9.49
C LEU A 90 -6.10 5.64 8.11
N MET A 91 -6.31 4.36 7.82
CA MET A 91 -6.82 3.89 6.52
C MET A 91 -8.12 3.11 6.71
N HIS A 92 -8.93 3.07 5.65
CA HIS A 92 -10.19 2.37 5.63
C HIS A 92 -10.02 1.06 4.84
N GLU A 93 -10.09 -0.10 5.48
CA GLU A 93 -9.83 -1.40 4.82
C GLU A 93 -10.87 -1.76 3.75
N ARG A 94 -12.11 -1.27 3.89
CA ARG A 94 -13.19 -1.50 2.93
C ARG A 94 -13.93 -0.20 2.65
N CYS A 95 -14.06 0.28 1.42
CA CYS A 95 -14.86 1.47 1.08
C CYS A 95 -16.40 1.31 1.29
N LYS A 96 -16.84 0.58 2.32
CA LYS A 96 -18.25 0.40 2.67
C LYS A 96 -18.55 1.23 3.91
N LYS A 97 -19.24 2.36 3.73
CA LYS A 97 -19.99 3.03 4.81
C LYS A 97 -21.15 2.11 5.23
N ILE A 98 -20.88 1.15 6.08
CA ILE A 98 -21.93 0.41 6.77
C ILE A 98 -21.90 0.95 8.19
N ASP A 99 -22.93 1.72 8.53
CA ASP A 99 -23.16 2.38 9.83
C ASP A 99 -22.37 3.68 10.12
N ASN A 100 -22.72 4.34 11.23
CA ASN A 100 -22.09 5.58 11.72
C ASN A 100 -20.69 5.36 12.33
N ASN A 101 -20.17 4.13 12.31
CA ASN A 101 -18.80 3.84 12.72
C ASN A 101 -17.90 3.88 11.49
N PHE A 102 -16.87 4.72 11.52
CA PHE A 102 -15.79 4.70 10.55
C PHE A 102 -14.71 3.71 11.06
N PRO A 103 -14.60 2.49 10.51
CA PRO A 103 -13.58 1.52 10.91
C PRO A 103 -12.22 1.91 10.35
N LEU A 104 -11.66 3.03 10.85
CA LEU A 104 -10.30 3.43 10.54
C LEU A 104 -9.32 2.55 11.32
N ILE A 105 -8.36 2.00 10.59
CA ILE A 105 -7.32 1.14 11.13
C ILE A 105 -5.97 1.83 10.88
N SER A 106 -5.11 1.77 11.88
CA SER A 106 -3.75 2.29 11.78
C SER A 106 -2.91 1.40 10.87
N TYR A 107 -2.27 2.00 9.89
CA TYR A 107 -1.28 1.38 9.02
C TYR A 107 0.05 2.12 9.16
N MET A 108 1.15 1.38 9.22
CA MET A 108 2.49 1.94 9.06
C MET A 108 2.84 1.89 7.58
N VAL A 109 3.01 3.05 6.97
CA VAL A 109 3.40 3.18 5.56
C VAL A 109 4.90 3.44 5.51
N PRO A 110 5.68 2.61 4.78
CA PRO A 110 7.13 2.75 4.67
C PRO A 110 7.48 3.91 3.74
N ILE A 111 7.33 5.13 4.26
CA ILE A 111 7.74 6.36 3.59
C ILE A 111 8.50 7.25 4.56
N ARG A 112 9.43 8.03 4.01
CA ARG A 112 10.13 9.10 4.72
C ARG A 112 10.00 10.41 3.95
N GLU A 113 9.95 11.50 4.69
CA GLU A 113 10.00 12.83 4.10
C GLU A 113 11.46 13.30 4.01
N GLU A 114 11.90 13.64 2.81
CA GLU A 114 13.20 14.29 2.58
C GLU A 114 12.98 15.55 1.75
N GLN A 115 13.33 16.71 2.31
CA GLN A 115 13.17 18.00 1.62
C GLN A 115 11.74 18.21 1.09
N LYS A 116 10.72 17.90 1.91
CA LYS A 116 9.28 17.95 1.54
C LYS A 116 8.86 16.97 0.43
N ILE A 117 9.69 15.98 0.10
CA ILE A 117 9.35 14.92 -0.86
C ILE A 117 9.18 13.62 -0.11
N LEU A 118 8.04 12.97 -0.29
CA LEU A 118 7.83 11.62 0.22
C LEU A 118 8.60 10.62 -0.65
N LYS A 119 9.44 9.82 0.00
CA LYS A 119 10.21 8.74 -0.63
C LYS A 119 9.85 7.40 0.01
N PRO A 120 9.63 6.35 -0.79
CA PRO A 120 9.49 4.99 -0.27
C PRO A 120 10.71 4.55 0.54
N THR A 121 10.47 3.72 1.54
CA THR A 121 11.45 3.01 2.36
C THR A 121 11.04 1.54 2.46
N SER A 122 11.68 0.78 3.35
CA SER A 122 11.25 -0.57 3.70
C SER A 122 11.16 -0.73 5.22
N LEU A 123 10.39 -1.73 5.63
CA LEU A 123 10.26 -2.20 7.00
C LEU A 123 10.64 -3.67 7.06
N THR A 124 11.34 -4.06 8.12
CA THR A 124 11.55 -5.45 8.49
C THR A 124 10.63 -5.75 9.67
N VAL A 125 9.71 -6.69 9.52
CA VAL A 125 8.70 -7.01 10.53
C VAL A 125 8.66 -8.48 10.86
N LYS A 126 8.42 -8.77 12.14
CA LYS A 126 8.13 -10.13 12.60
C LYS A 126 6.66 -10.44 12.31
N VAL A 127 6.41 -11.55 11.62
CA VAL A 127 5.06 -12.01 11.29
C VAL A 127 4.52 -12.82 12.47
N SER A 128 3.27 -12.57 12.83
CA SER A 128 2.60 -13.28 13.93
C SER A 128 1.39 -14.05 13.43
N ASP A 129 0.27 -13.37 13.27
CA ASP A 129 -1.02 -13.93 12.89
C ASP A 129 -1.48 -13.46 11.48
N GLU A 130 -0.62 -12.70 10.79
CA GLU A 130 -0.93 -12.12 9.48
C GLU A 130 -0.63 -13.06 8.31
N LYS A 131 -1.42 -12.95 7.23
CA LYS A 131 -1.14 -13.62 5.97
C LYS A 131 -0.09 -12.86 5.18
N VAL A 132 0.92 -13.57 4.69
CA VAL A 132 1.97 -13.01 3.83
C VAL A 132 1.69 -13.43 2.39
N PHE A 133 1.72 -12.46 1.48
CA PHE A 133 1.66 -12.69 0.04
C PHE A 133 3.01 -12.33 -0.57
N GLU A 134 3.59 -13.23 -1.36
CA GLU A 134 4.80 -12.94 -2.11
C GLU A 134 4.45 -12.62 -3.57
N ILE A 135 4.78 -11.39 -4.01
CA ILE A 135 4.64 -10.98 -5.40
C ILE A 135 5.95 -11.33 -6.12
N GLU A 136 5.89 -12.21 -7.11
CA GLU A 136 7.06 -12.81 -7.76
C GLU A 136 8.08 -11.77 -8.28
N GLY A 137 9.24 -11.73 -7.61
CA GLY A 137 10.36 -10.84 -7.95
C GLY A 137 10.10 -9.36 -7.64
N ILE A 138 9.10 -9.05 -6.82
CA ILE A 138 8.75 -7.68 -6.42
C ILE A 138 8.89 -7.50 -4.90
N GLY A 139 8.23 -8.33 -4.09
CA GLY A 139 8.30 -8.17 -2.64
C GLY A 139 7.16 -8.86 -1.89
N ASN A 140 7.13 -8.66 -0.56
CA ASN A 140 6.15 -9.29 0.32
C ASN A 140 5.10 -8.26 0.79
N VAL A 141 3.82 -8.64 0.76
CA VAL A 141 2.69 -7.86 1.30
C VAL A 141 2.14 -8.60 2.51
N LEU A 142 1.82 -7.85 3.57
CA LEU A 142 1.27 -8.40 4.81
C LEU A 142 -0.17 -7.94 4.99
N SER A 143 -1.11 -8.87 5.12
CA SER A 143 -2.53 -8.58 5.29
C SER A 143 -3.08 -9.24 6.54
N ARG A 144 -4.07 -8.59 7.16
CA ARG A 144 -4.91 -9.22 8.18
C ARG A 144 -5.94 -10.14 7.53
N ILE A 145 -6.28 -11.20 8.25
CA ILE A 145 -7.39 -12.13 7.96
C ILE A 145 -8.64 -11.63 8.70
#